data_AF-A0A7V4YU54-F1
#
_entry.id   AF-A0A7V4YU54-F1
#
_cell.length_a   1.000
_cell.length_b   1.000
_cell.length_c   1.000
_cell.angle_alpha   90.00
_cell.angle_beta   90.00
_cell.angle_gamma   90.00
#
_symmetry.space_group_name_H-M   'P 1'
#
loop_
_entity.id
_entity.type
_entity.pdbx_description
1 polymer ?
#
loop_
_entity_poly.entity_id
_entity_poly.type
_entity_poly.pdbx_seq_one_letter_code
_entity_poly.pdbx_strand_id
1 'polypeptide(L)'
;MKHTLISLAIASIALFSFCKKDNSCSEPQPVSNQIRFDALAVGQVSHYISLSGEEYYSNEFDNFQYLDDTLRLEIVGKDANGYKVKESLHYVGDTHESLGWDKDSVFYYHLRISADTLRVLPIGASYLRSRIFTHELSQQGLPLKKITSPKVEILGWKTSLNYCECRQQGYAENYTLFGKTYDRLNVIVENSAMAWDGNGMTYAFSKGTGIVRFSTYGWWTQSGYGWDLLPEN
;
A
#
# COMPACT_ATOMS: atom_id res chain seq x y z
N MET A 1 -36.85 38.93 -38.29
CA MET A 1 -35.72 39.81 -37.88
C MET A 1 -35.85 40.00 -36.37
N LYS A 2 -34.86 39.53 -35.59
CA LYS A 2 -33.91 40.37 -34.81
C LYS A 2 -34.65 41.20 -33.72
N HIS A 3 -34.39 41.18 -32.42
CA HIS A 3 -33.36 40.66 -31.50
C HIS A 3 -34.01 40.74 -30.09
N THR A 4 -33.84 39.76 -29.20
CA THR A 4 -32.99 39.84 -27.98
C THR A 4 -33.41 40.97 -27.01
N LEU A 5 -33.89 40.68 -25.79
CA LEU A 5 -33.04 40.61 -24.59
C LEU A 5 -33.69 39.82 -23.45
N ILE A 6 -32.84 38.95 -22.89
CA ILE A 6 -33.07 37.95 -21.84
C ILE A 6 -33.14 38.65 -20.48
N SER A 7 -34.17 38.32 -19.71
CA SER A 7 -34.34 38.77 -18.33
C SER A 7 -33.70 37.83 -17.31
N LEU A 8 -33.07 38.48 -16.35
CA LEU A 8 -32.87 38.14 -14.95
C LEU A 8 -31.98 36.94 -14.55
N ALA A 9 -30.99 37.33 -13.76
CA ALA A 9 -30.04 36.53 -13.04
C ALA A 9 -30.58 36.02 -11.69
N ILE A 10 -30.16 34.79 -11.36
CA ILE A 10 -29.78 34.24 -10.05
C ILE A 10 -30.85 34.08 -8.96
N ALA A 11 -31.03 32.82 -8.53
CA ALA A 11 -30.99 32.45 -7.11
C ALA A 11 -30.65 30.95 -6.99
N SER A 12 -29.35 30.62 -6.94
CA SER A 12 -28.88 29.31 -6.50
C SER A 12 -29.02 29.25 -4.97
N ILE A 13 -29.99 28.47 -4.50
CA ILE A 13 -30.19 28.21 -3.07
C ILE A 13 -29.03 27.34 -2.58
N ALA A 14 -28.10 27.97 -1.86
CA ALA A 14 -27.13 27.25 -1.04
C ALA A 14 -27.89 26.59 0.13
N LEU A 15 -27.95 25.26 0.11
CA LEU A 15 -28.41 24.46 1.25
C LEU A 15 -27.36 24.56 2.36
N PHE A 16 -27.46 25.60 3.19
CA PHE A 16 -26.79 25.64 4.48
C PHE A 16 -27.51 24.65 5.41
N SER A 17 -26.89 23.49 5.63
CA SER A 17 -27.25 22.61 6.74
C SER A 17 -27.03 23.34 8.06
N PHE A 18 -28.13 23.68 8.73
CA PHE A 18 -28.15 24.13 10.11
C PHE A 18 -27.68 22.97 11.03
N CYS A 19 -26.42 22.96 11.49
CA CYS A 19 -26.03 22.20 12.68
C CYS A 19 -26.72 22.88 13.88
N LYS A 20 -27.75 22.25 14.44
CA LYS A 20 -28.29 22.63 15.75
C LYS A 20 -27.21 22.40 16.80
N LYS A 21 -27.06 23.41 17.67
CA LYS A 21 -26.32 23.38 18.93
C LYS A 21 -26.65 22.07 19.67
N ASP A 22 -25.62 21.34 20.09
CA ASP A 22 -25.65 20.12 20.92
C ASP A 22 -25.53 18.75 20.25
N ASN A 23 -24.91 18.66 19.08
CA ASN A 23 -24.21 17.43 18.69
C ASN A 23 -22.92 17.79 17.96
N SER A 24 -21.80 17.20 18.39
CA SER A 24 -20.50 17.34 17.75
C SER A 24 -20.64 17.01 16.26
N CYS A 25 -20.69 18.04 15.42
CA CYS A 25 -20.53 17.89 13.99
C CYS A 25 -19.06 17.49 13.81
N SER A 26 -18.80 16.18 13.76
CA SER A 26 -17.48 15.64 13.45
C SER A 26 -17.07 16.27 12.14
N GLU A 27 -15.97 17.01 12.16
CA GLU A 27 -15.39 17.58 10.95
C GLU A 27 -15.19 16.41 9.96
N PRO A 28 -15.74 16.50 8.73
CA PRO A 28 -15.53 15.44 7.76
C PRO A 28 -14.03 15.30 7.58
N GLN A 29 -13.48 14.13 7.93
CA GLN A 29 -12.07 13.87 7.70
C GLN A 29 -11.79 14.11 6.22
N PRO A 30 -10.68 14.79 5.86
CA PRO A 30 -10.31 14.96 4.47
C PRO A 30 -10.36 13.58 3.81
N VAL A 31 -11.07 13.50 2.69
CA VAL A 31 -11.18 12.27 1.91
C VAL A 31 -9.78 12.02 1.38
N SER A 32 -9.01 11.21 2.11
CA SER A 32 -7.70 10.72 1.70
C SER A 32 -7.85 10.13 0.30
N ASN A 33 -7.07 10.67 -0.64
CA ASN A 33 -6.99 10.17 -2.00
C ASN A 33 -6.17 8.87 -2.06
N GLN A 34 -5.49 8.49 -0.98
CA GLN A 34 -4.78 7.24 -0.86
C GLN A 34 -5.71 6.01 -0.88
N ILE A 35 -5.20 4.88 -1.35
CA ILE A 35 -5.90 3.59 -1.26
C ILE A 35 -6.02 3.17 0.20
N ARG A 36 -7.26 3.16 0.70
CA ARG A 36 -7.61 2.69 2.05
C ARG A 36 -8.40 1.39 1.98
N PHE A 37 -8.09 0.42 2.83
CA PHE A 37 -8.77 -0.87 2.83
C PHE A 37 -10.14 -0.82 3.55
N ASP A 38 -10.37 0.13 4.45
CA ASP A 38 -11.69 0.32 5.07
C ASP A 38 -12.69 1.09 4.19
N ALA A 39 -12.19 1.76 3.14
CA ALA A 39 -12.99 2.62 2.27
C ALA A 39 -12.44 2.60 0.83
N LEU A 40 -12.32 1.41 0.23
CA LEU A 40 -11.89 1.27 -1.17
C LEU A 40 -12.86 1.99 -2.12
N ALA A 41 -12.32 2.88 -2.96
CA ALA A 41 -13.09 3.65 -3.92
C ALA A 41 -12.31 3.86 -5.23
N VAL A 42 -13.03 3.90 -6.35
CA VAL A 42 -12.45 4.26 -7.65
C VAL A 42 -11.91 5.68 -7.59
N GLY A 43 -10.72 5.89 -8.15
CA GLY A 43 -10.00 7.17 -8.13
C GLY A 43 -8.98 7.30 -7.01
N GLN A 44 -8.93 6.36 -6.04
CA GLN A 44 -7.86 6.37 -5.04
C GLN A 44 -6.50 6.01 -5.66
N VAL A 45 -5.46 6.72 -5.24
CA VAL A 45 -4.08 6.59 -5.72
C VAL A 45 -3.11 6.55 -4.53
N SER A 46 -2.28 5.51 -4.45
CA SER A 46 -1.12 5.47 -3.55
C SER A 46 0.17 5.58 -4.33
N HIS A 47 1.09 6.42 -3.86
CA HIS A 47 2.45 6.53 -4.39
C HIS A 47 3.45 5.97 -3.38
N TYR A 48 4.45 5.27 -3.87
CA TYR A 48 5.52 4.71 -3.06
C TYR A 48 6.86 5.11 -3.65
N ILE A 49 7.85 5.33 -2.79
CA ILE A 49 9.26 5.45 -3.18
C ILE A 49 9.95 4.11 -2.98
N SER A 50 10.82 3.72 -3.91
CA SER A 50 11.59 2.49 -3.77
C SER A 50 12.69 2.64 -2.74
N LEU A 51 13.00 1.53 -2.09
CA LEU A 51 14.21 1.35 -1.32
C LEU A 51 14.94 0.09 -1.81
N SER A 52 16.26 0.07 -1.67
CA SER A 52 17.09 -1.13 -1.82
C SER A 52 17.83 -1.37 -0.51
N GLY A 53 17.87 -2.62 -0.06
CA GLY A 53 18.48 -3.00 1.20
C GLY A 53 19.38 -4.21 1.05
N GLU A 54 20.39 -4.29 1.91
CA GLU A 54 21.40 -5.34 1.92
C GLU A 54 21.63 -5.91 3.33
N GLU A 55 22.35 -7.03 3.38
CA GLU A 55 22.74 -7.72 4.60
C GLU A 55 21.55 -8.06 5.50
N TYR A 56 20.51 -8.67 4.94
CA TYR A 56 19.28 -8.96 5.67
C TYR A 56 19.48 -9.71 7.01
N TYR A 57 20.50 -10.58 7.13
CA TYR A 57 20.80 -11.30 8.38
C TYR A 57 21.75 -10.60 9.33
N SER A 58 22.32 -9.45 8.96
CA SER A 58 23.13 -8.68 9.89
C SER A 58 22.27 -8.07 11.00
N ASN A 59 22.91 -7.76 12.13
CA ASN A 59 22.28 -6.99 13.21
C ASN A 59 22.16 -5.50 12.87
N GLU A 60 22.62 -5.08 11.70
CA GLU A 60 22.45 -3.71 11.21
C GLU A 60 21.10 -3.57 10.53
N PHE A 61 20.33 -2.57 10.94
CA PHE A 61 18.98 -2.35 10.41
C PHE A 61 18.97 -1.33 9.27
N ASP A 62 19.95 -0.43 9.25
CA ASP A 62 19.98 0.75 8.39
C ASP A 62 20.82 0.58 7.12
N ASN A 63 21.19 -0.66 6.78
CA ASN A 63 21.85 -0.96 5.50
C ASN A 63 20.81 -0.99 4.35
N PHE A 64 20.27 0.19 4.04
CA PHE A 64 19.36 0.43 2.92
C PHE A 64 19.47 1.87 2.43
N GLN A 65 19.01 2.10 1.21
CA GLN A 65 18.94 3.42 0.61
C GLN A 65 17.64 3.59 -0.17
N TYR A 66 17.13 4.83 -0.21
CA TYR A 66 16.06 5.19 -1.13
C TYR A 66 16.61 5.40 -2.53
N LEU A 67 15.79 5.09 -3.53
CA LEU A 67 16.10 5.33 -4.94
C LEU A 67 15.05 6.27 -5.53
N ASP A 68 15.29 6.75 -6.74
CA ASP A 68 14.40 7.71 -7.41
C ASP A 68 13.16 7.06 -8.05
N ASP A 69 13.08 5.73 -8.07
CA ASP A 69 11.95 5.01 -8.65
C ASP A 69 10.71 5.12 -7.76
N THR A 70 9.57 5.44 -8.36
CA THR A 70 8.28 5.53 -7.67
C THR A 70 7.26 4.55 -8.23
N LEU A 71 6.57 3.84 -7.34
CA LEU A 71 5.47 2.97 -7.69
C LEU A 71 4.15 3.72 -7.51
N ARG A 72 3.28 3.66 -8.51
CA ARG A 72 1.93 4.22 -8.45
C ARG A 72 0.89 3.11 -8.55
N LEU A 73 0.01 3.05 -7.55
CA LEU A 73 -1.18 2.20 -7.54
C LEU A 73 -2.42 3.07 -7.67
N GLU A 74 -3.32 2.74 -8.60
CA GLU A 74 -4.57 3.46 -8.81
C GLU A 74 -5.75 2.49 -8.89
N ILE A 75 -6.84 2.77 -8.18
CA ILE A 75 -8.10 2.06 -8.35
C ILE A 75 -8.83 2.65 -9.56
N VAL A 76 -8.76 1.96 -10.70
CA VAL A 76 -9.29 2.42 -12.00
C VAL A 76 -10.71 1.94 -12.28
N GLY A 77 -11.26 1.04 -11.46
CA GLY A 77 -12.62 0.53 -11.67
C GLY A 77 -13.06 -0.46 -10.60
N LYS A 78 -14.31 -0.91 -10.72
CA LYS A 78 -14.91 -1.94 -9.86
C LYS A 78 -15.80 -2.84 -10.69
N ASP A 79 -15.70 -4.14 -10.46
CA ASP A 79 -16.55 -5.15 -11.09
C ASP A 79 -16.88 -6.28 -10.09
N ALA A 80 -17.44 -7.39 -10.58
CA ALA A 80 -17.83 -8.54 -9.77
C ALA A 80 -16.65 -9.22 -9.04
N ASN A 81 -15.41 -9.05 -9.51
CA ASN A 81 -14.21 -9.62 -8.89
C ASN A 81 -13.60 -8.70 -7.83
N GLY A 82 -13.94 -7.41 -7.82
CA GLY A 82 -13.48 -6.45 -6.82
C GLY A 82 -13.09 -5.10 -7.43
N TYR A 83 -12.18 -4.41 -6.76
CA TYR A 83 -11.63 -3.14 -7.22
C TYR A 83 -10.45 -3.39 -8.14
N LYS A 84 -10.54 -2.98 -9.40
CA LYS A 84 -9.47 -3.11 -10.38
C LYS A 84 -8.39 -2.07 -10.08
N VAL A 85 -7.17 -2.54 -9.84
CA VAL A 85 -5.98 -1.72 -9.63
C VAL A 85 -5.14 -1.70 -10.90
N LYS A 86 -4.61 -0.52 -11.22
CA LYS A 86 -3.54 -0.30 -12.17
C LYS A 86 -2.27 0.01 -11.38
N GLU A 87 -1.21 -0.75 -11.66
CA GLU A 87 0.11 -0.55 -11.08
C GLU A 87 1.11 -0.15 -12.18
N SER A 88 1.80 0.96 -11.97
CA SER A 88 2.81 1.49 -12.90
C SER A 88 4.04 1.99 -12.15
N LEU A 89 5.22 1.80 -12.75
CA LEU A 89 6.48 2.36 -12.27
C LEU A 89 6.74 3.69 -12.96
N HIS A 90 7.22 4.67 -12.21
CA HIS A 90 7.80 5.91 -12.73
C HIS A 90 9.24 6.00 -12.27
N TYR A 91 10.15 6.33 -13.19
CA TYR A 91 11.58 6.29 -12.95
C TYR A 91 12.28 7.37 -13.79
N VAL A 92 13.48 7.76 -13.36
CA VAL A 92 14.32 8.74 -14.07
C VAL A 92 15.64 8.05 -14.44
N GLY A 93 15.88 7.87 -15.74
CA GLY A 93 17.07 7.18 -16.23
C GLY A 93 16.99 5.66 -16.08
N ASP A 94 18.00 5.07 -15.45
CA ASP A 94 18.06 3.63 -15.19
C ASP A 94 17.38 3.28 -13.87
N THR A 95 16.59 2.22 -13.87
CA THR A 95 15.97 1.67 -12.64
C THR A 95 16.95 0.79 -11.89
N HIS A 96 16.67 0.51 -10.61
CA HIS A 96 17.34 -0.58 -9.89
C HIS A 96 17.31 -1.90 -10.69
N GLU A 97 18.38 -2.70 -10.60
CA GLU A 97 18.53 -3.94 -11.39
C GLU A 97 17.33 -4.89 -11.24
N SER A 98 16.77 -4.99 -10.03
CA SER A 98 15.61 -5.83 -9.72
C SER A 98 14.32 -5.36 -10.39
N LEU A 99 14.25 -4.11 -10.86
CA LEU A 99 13.10 -3.50 -11.51
C LEU A 99 13.27 -3.42 -13.04
N GLY A 100 14.49 -3.61 -13.55
CA GLY A 100 14.84 -3.33 -14.96
C GLY A 100 14.05 -4.15 -15.99
N TRP A 101 13.77 -5.42 -15.68
CA TRP A 101 13.10 -6.34 -16.62
C TRP A 101 11.66 -5.93 -16.94
N ASP A 102 10.99 -5.33 -15.97
CA ASP A 102 9.57 -5.00 -16.06
C ASP A 102 9.32 -3.51 -15.86
N LYS A 103 10.33 -2.65 -16.04
CA LYS A 103 10.22 -1.21 -15.74
C LYS A 103 9.10 -0.50 -16.51
N ASP A 104 8.86 -0.91 -17.77
CA ASP A 104 7.83 -0.32 -18.64
C ASP A 104 6.47 -1.05 -18.56
N SER A 105 6.40 -2.15 -17.79
CA SER A 105 5.19 -2.97 -17.68
C SER A 105 4.14 -2.29 -16.79
N VAL A 106 2.89 -2.26 -17.24
CA VAL A 106 1.73 -1.89 -16.43
C VAL A 106 1.00 -3.16 -16.00
N PHE A 107 0.81 -3.33 -14.70
CA PHE A 107 0.10 -4.49 -14.15
C PHE A 107 -1.33 -4.14 -13.74
N TYR A 108 -2.20 -5.15 -13.86
CA TYR A 108 -3.58 -5.05 -13.44
C TYR A 108 -3.98 -6.27 -12.60
N TYR A 109 -4.67 -6.02 -11.50
CA TYR A 109 -5.21 -7.04 -10.60
C TYR A 109 -6.44 -6.50 -9.88
N HIS A 110 -7.21 -7.38 -9.23
CA HIS A 110 -8.32 -6.96 -8.37
C HIS A 110 -7.94 -7.04 -6.90
N LEU A 111 -8.28 -5.99 -6.15
CA LEU A 111 -8.38 -6.03 -4.70
C LEU A 111 -9.79 -6.41 -4.29
N ARG A 112 -9.90 -7.44 -3.44
CA ARG A 112 -11.17 -7.87 -2.86
C ARG A 112 -11.03 -8.06 -1.36
N ILE A 113 -11.91 -7.47 -0.61
CA ILE A 113 -11.97 -7.67 0.85
C ILE A 113 -13.10 -8.64 1.15
N SER A 114 -12.77 -9.70 1.88
CA SER A 114 -13.70 -10.74 2.31
C SER A 114 -13.33 -11.17 3.72
N ALA A 115 -14.28 -11.15 4.65
CA ALA A 115 -14.08 -11.56 6.04
C ALA A 115 -12.80 -10.97 6.67
N ASP A 116 -12.64 -9.64 6.59
CA ASP A 116 -11.45 -8.91 7.10
C ASP A 116 -10.11 -9.38 6.52
N THR A 117 -10.12 -9.95 5.32
CA THR A 117 -8.89 -10.33 4.60
C THR A 117 -8.86 -9.63 3.25
N LEU A 118 -7.78 -8.91 2.97
CA LEU A 118 -7.49 -8.43 1.63
C LEU A 118 -6.98 -9.60 0.77
N ARG A 119 -7.64 -9.81 -0.37
CA ARG A 119 -7.26 -10.77 -1.40
C ARG A 119 -6.88 -10.02 -2.66
N VAL A 120 -5.88 -10.54 -3.36
CA VAL A 120 -5.41 -10.00 -4.63
C VAL A 120 -5.63 -11.06 -5.69
N LEU A 121 -6.40 -10.72 -6.73
CA LEU A 121 -6.76 -11.66 -7.80
C LEU A 121 -6.09 -11.22 -9.11
N PRO A 122 -5.38 -12.12 -9.81
CA PRO A 122 -4.77 -11.80 -11.09
C PRO A 122 -5.82 -11.56 -12.18
N ILE A 123 -5.48 -10.73 -13.17
CA ILE A 123 -6.32 -10.50 -14.36
C ILE A 123 -5.65 -11.16 -15.56
N GLY A 124 -6.38 -12.05 -16.24
CA GLY A 124 -5.96 -12.63 -17.51
C GLY A 124 -4.74 -13.56 -17.44
N ALA A 125 -4.33 -13.98 -16.24
CA ALA A 125 -3.18 -14.86 -16.02
C ALA A 125 -3.43 -15.84 -14.88
N SER A 126 -2.68 -16.94 -14.86
CA SER A 126 -2.72 -17.95 -13.78
C SER A 126 -1.96 -17.51 -12.52
N TYR A 127 -1.13 -16.48 -12.62
CA TYR A 127 -0.31 -15.96 -11.52
C TYR A 127 -0.43 -14.44 -11.40
N LEU A 128 -0.19 -13.93 -10.19
CA LEU A 128 -0.18 -12.51 -9.92
C LEU A 128 1.11 -11.87 -10.42
N ARG A 129 0.97 -10.78 -11.18
CA ARG A 129 2.08 -9.86 -11.50
C ARG A 129 1.85 -8.56 -10.74
N SER A 130 2.75 -8.26 -9.81
CA SER A 130 2.78 -7.03 -9.02
C SER A 130 4.17 -6.86 -8.41
N ARG A 131 4.59 -5.60 -8.21
CA ARG A 131 5.83 -5.21 -7.53
C ARG A 131 5.65 -5.07 -6.03
N ILE A 132 4.41 -5.03 -5.53
CA ILE A 132 4.08 -4.85 -4.11
C ILE A 132 3.26 -6.01 -3.55
N PHE A 133 2.65 -6.86 -4.38
CA PHE A 133 1.93 -8.06 -3.94
C PHE A 133 2.59 -9.32 -4.51
N THR A 134 2.93 -10.25 -3.63
CA THR A 134 3.59 -11.51 -3.97
C THR A 134 2.60 -12.66 -4.20
N HIS A 135 3.11 -13.78 -4.72
CA HIS A 135 2.32 -14.99 -4.91
C HIS A 135 1.79 -15.56 -3.59
N GLU A 136 2.64 -15.65 -2.56
CA GLU A 136 2.33 -16.19 -1.24
C GLU A 136 1.16 -15.42 -0.61
N LEU A 137 1.18 -14.09 -0.73
CA LEU A 137 0.07 -13.27 -0.27
C LEU A 137 -1.17 -13.36 -1.15
N SER A 138 -1.05 -13.60 -2.45
CA SER A 138 -2.24 -13.86 -3.27
C SER A 138 -3.01 -15.10 -2.78
N GLN A 139 -2.29 -16.10 -2.24
CA GLN A 139 -2.88 -17.32 -1.68
C GLN A 139 -3.42 -17.14 -0.26
N GLN A 140 -2.70 -16.43 0.60
CA GLN A 140 -3.04 -16.34 2.03
C GLN A 140 -3.85 -15.08 2.38
N GLY A 141 -3.65 -13.99 1.64
CA GLY A 141 -4.21 -12.67 1.89
C GLY A 141 -3.52 -11.88 3.00
N LEU A 142 -3.87 -10.61 3.13
CA LEU A 142 -3.46 -9.76 4.26
C LEU A 142 -4.61 -9.66 5.28
N PRO A 143 -4.39 -10.06 6.55
CA PRO A 143 -5.41 -9.95 7.59
C PRO A 143 -5.57 -8.49 8.01
N LEU A 144 -6.75 -7.93 7.72
CA LEU A 144 -7.11 -6.56 8.05
C LEU A 144 -7.62 -6.42 9.49
N LYS A 145 -7.96 -7.53 10.16
CA LYS A 145 -8.25 -7.52 11.60
C LYS A 145 -6.98 -7.12 12.36
N LYS A 146 -7.12 -6.30 13.41
CA LYS A 146 -5.98 -5.86 14.23
C LYS A 146 -5.24 -7.07 14.80
N ILE A 147 -3.94 -7.15 14.54
CA ILE A 147 -3.06 -8.09 15.23
C ILE A 147 -2.77 -7.54 16.62
N THR A 148 -2.89 -8.39 17.63
CA THR A 148 -2.79 -8.00 19.05
C THR A 148 -1.51 -8.47 19.72
N SER A 149 -0.75 -9.37 19.08
CA SER A 149 0.51 -9.91 19.60
C SER A 149 1.33 -10.58 18.50
N PRO A 150 2.67 -10.59 18.59
CA PRO A 150 3.50 -9.74 19.47
C PRO A 150 3.53 -8.27 19.01
N LYS A 151 3.96 -7.38 19.91
CA LYS A 151 4.41 -6.04 19.53
C LYS A 151 5.78 -6.16 18.85
N VAL A 152 5.98 -5.44 17.76
CA VAL A 152 7.22 -5.44 16.97
C VAL A 152 7.63 -4.02 16.64
N GLU A 153 8.92 -3.83 16.37
CA GLU A 153 9.46 -2.59 15.84
C GLU A 153 9.78 -2.77 14.35
N ILE A 154 9.60 -1.71 13.57
CA ILE A 154 10.08 -1.62 12.20
C ILE A 154 11.40 -0.84 12.29
N LEU A 155 12.52 -1.51 11.99
CA LEU A 155 13.87 -1.00 12.19
C LEU A 155 14.58 -0.97 10.85
N GLY A 156 14.95 0.23 10.38
CA GLY A 156 15.49 0.44 9.04
C GLY A 156 14.61 -0.24 7.98
N TRP A 157 15.09 -1.22 7.23
CA TRP A 157 14.29 -1.98 6.24
C TRP A 157 13.76 -3.35 6.73
N LYS A 158 13.95 -3.68 8.02
CA LYS A 158 13.62 -4.96 8.67
C LYS A 158 12.59 -4.79 9.80
N THR A 159 12.39 -5.85 10.58
CA THR A 159 11.58 -5.83 11.81
C THR A 159 12.35 -6.43 12.98
N SER A 160 11.88 -6.19 14.21
CA SER A 160 12.43 -6.80 15.42
C SER A 160 12.04 -8.27 15.63
N LEU A 161 11.35 -8.91 14.67
CA LEU A 161 11.00 -10.33 14.75
C LEU A 161 12.24 -11.19 14.51
N ASN A 162 12.40 -12.22 15.35
CA ASN A 162 13.43 -13.23 15.11
C ASN A 162 13.15 -13.95 13.80
N TYR A 163 14.22 -14.18 13.05
CA TYR A 163 14.15 -14.90 11.79
C TYR A 163 13.54 -16.31 11.96
N CYS A 164 12.63 -16.66 11.05
CA CYS A 164 12.24 -18.02 10.74
C CYS A 164 11.93 -18.11 9.23
N GLU A 165 11.98 -19.32 8.67
CA GLU A 165 11.43 -19.66 7.35
C GLU A 165 9.93 -19.93 7.45
N CYS A 166 9.21 -18.98 8.05
CA CYS A 166 7.79 -19.15 8.37
C CYS A 166 7.04 -17.82 8.25
N ARG A 167 5.71 -17.91 8.27
CA ARG A 167 4.88 -16.71 8.37
C ARG A 167 4.79 -16.28 9.82
N GLN A 168 5.24 -15.07 10.10
CA GLN A 168 5.06 -14.38 11.36
C GLN A 168 4.13 -13.19 11.19
N GLN A 169 3.52 -12.81 12.30
CA GLN A 169 2.67 -11.64 12.37
C GLN A 169 3.01 -10.86 13.63
N GLY A 170 2.73 -9.56 13.62
CA GLY A 170 2.89 -8.70 14.77
C GLY A 170 2.16 -7.39 14.56
N TYR A 171 2.35 -6.44 15.48
CA TYR A 171 1.89 -5.08 15.29
C TYR A 171 2.94 -4.07 15.74
N ALA A 172 3.06 -2.98 15.00
CA ALA A 172 3.89 -1.83 15.35
C ALA A 172 3.00 -0.67 15.83
N GLU A 173 3.52 0.14 16.74
CA GLU A 173 2.84 1.34 17.25
C GLU A 173 3.75 2.55 17.10
N ASN A 174 3.16 3.73 16.86
CA ASN A 174 3.86 5.01 16.73
C ASN A 174 5.01 4.99 15.70
N TYR A 175 4.87 4.18 14.64
CA TYR A 175 5.87 4.10 13.58
C TYR A 175 5.85 5.39 12.77
N THR A 176 7.00 6.01 12.52
CA THR A 176 7.09 7.26 11.75
C THR A 176 7.81 7.01 10.43
N LEU A 177 7.19 7.38 9.33
CA LEU A 177 7.76 7.34 7.99
C LEU A 177 7.51 8.68 7.31
N PHE A 178 8.58 9.31 6.81
CA PHE A 178 8.54 10.64 6.17
C PHE A 178 7.76 11.69 6.95
N GLY A 179 7.96 11.73 8.28
CA GLY A 179 7.30 12.70 9.18
C GLY A 179 5.84 12.38 9.51
N LYS A 180 5.23 11.35 8.91
CA LYS A 180 3.89 10.87 9.27
C LYS A 180 3.98 9.75 10.30
N THR A 181 3.35 9.93 11.46
CA THR A 181 3.24 8.90 12.50
C THR A 181 1.99 8.05 12.29
N TYR A 182 2.17 6.73 12.32
CA TYR A 182 1.12 5.73 12.25
C TYR A 182 0.94 5.11 13.64
N ASP A 183 -0.18 5.41 14.28
CA ASP A 183 -0.47 4.94 15.64
C ASP A 183 -0.40 3.42 15.77
N ARG A 184 -0.88 2.71 14.72
CA ARG A 184 -0.89 1.25 14.72
C ARG A 184 -0.86 0.66 13.32
N LEU A 185 0.10 -0.24 13.08
CA LEU A 185 0.23 -1.03 11.86
C LEU A 185 0.20 -2.52 12.19
N ASN A 186 -0.51 -3.30 11.39
CA ASN A 186 -0.31 -4.73 11.30
C ASN A 186 1.01 -4.98 10.55
N VAL A 187 1.78 -5.95 11.04
CA VAL A 187 3.03 -6.39 10.41
C VAL A 187 2.91 -7.87 10.07
N ILE A 188 3.23 -8.23 8.82
CA ILE A 188 3.35 -9.61 8.37
C ILE A 188 4.75 -9.79 7.80
N VAL A 189 5.47 -10.78 8.31
CA VAL A 189 6.72 -11.28 7.73
C VAL A 189 6.42 -12.66 7.17
N GLU A 190 6.55 -12.83 5.87
CA GLU A 190 6.27 -14.08 5.18
C GLU A 190 7.57 -14.59 4.55
N ASN A 191 8.21 -15.51 5.26
CA ASN A 191 9.48 -16.11 4.84
C ASN A 191 9.32 -17.61 4.52
N SER A 192 8.11 -18.14 4.45
CA SER A 192 7.91 -19.59 4.19
C SER A 192 8.48 -20.04 2.85
N ALA A 193 8.48 -19.17 1.83
CA ALA A 193 9.06 -19.47 0.53
C ALA A 193 10.59 -19.62 0.59
N MET A 194 11.26 -19.02 1.59
CA MET A 194 12.72 -19.08 1.72
C MET A 194 13.24 -20.49 2.03
N ALA A 195 12.42 -21.36 2.63
CA ALA A 195 12.74 -22.78 2.80
C ALA A 195 12.88 -23.55 1.47
N TRP A 196 12.43 -22.96 0.37
CA TRP A 196 12.43 -23.54 -0.98
C TRP A 196 13.03 -22.58 -2.00
N ASP A 197 14.04 -21.80 -1.59
CA ASP A 197 14.78 -20.84 -2.42
C ASP A 197 13.94 -19.66 -2.98
N GLY A 198 12.77 -19.42 -2.41
CA GLY A 198 11.96 -18.23 -2.69
C GLY A 198 12.41 -17.00 -1.89
N ASN A 199 11.78 -15.86 -2.20
CA ASN A 199 12.03 -14.62 -1.48
C ASN A 199 11.21 -14.54 -0.18
N GLY A 200 11.78 -13.89 0.82
CA GLY A 200 11.03 -13.39 1.97
C GLY A 200 10.38 -12.06 1.65
N MET A 201 9.41 -11.68 2.49
CA MET A 201 8.72 -10.41 2.36
C MET A 201 8.19 -9.89 3.69
N THR A 202 8.13 -8.58 3.80
CA THR A 202 7.57 -7.88 4.96
C THR A 202 6.52 -6.88 4.50
N TYR A 203 5.39 -6.82 5.20
CA TYR A 203 4.33 -5.84 4.99
C TYR A 203 4.02 -5.14 6.31
N ALA A 204 3.99 -3.80 6.28
CA ALA A 204 3.42 -2.98 7.34
C ALA A 204 2.21 -2.22 6.77
N PHE A 205 1.03 -2.41 7.36
CA PHE A 205 -0.22 -1.91 6.78
C PHE A 205 -1.30 -1.68 7.84
N SER A 206 -2.33 -0.91 7.48
CA SER A 206 -3.53 -0.77 8.31
C SER A 206 -4.78 -0.74 7.43
N LYS A 207 -5.95 -0.98 8.04
CA LYS A 207 -7.24 -0.79 7.34
C LYS A 207 -7.40 0.64 6.82
N GLY A 208 -7.09 1.62 7.66
CA GLY A 208 -7.34 3.05 7.39
C GLY A 208 -6.31 3.71 6.48
N THR A 209 -5.16 3.07 6.25
CA THR A 209 -4.05 3.65 5.47
C THR A 209 -3.68 2.79 4.26
N GLY A 210 -4.05 1.51 4.21
CA GLY A 210 -3.52 0.61 3.21
C GLY A 210 -2.11 0.12 3.57
N ILE A 211 -1.30 -0.23 2.56
CA ILE A 211 0.11 -0.60 2.75
C ILE A 211 0.93 0.66 2.98
N VAL A 212 1.67 0.67 4.09
CA VAL A 212 2.62 1.73 4.46
C VAL A 212 4.04 1.37 4.02
N ARG A 213 4.44 0.11 4.21
CA ARG A 213 5.72 -0.40 3.75
C ARG A 213 5.56 -1.82 3.23
N PHE A 214 6.28 -2.11 2.15
CA PHE A 214 6.57 -3.44 1.67
C PHE A 214 8.08 -3.60 1.49
N SER A 215 8.60 -4.78 1.77
CA SER A 215 9.96 -5.17 1.39
C SER A 215 9.95 -6.62 0.92
N THR A 216 10.83 -6.97 -0.02
CA THR A 216 11.14 -8.35 -0.41
C THR A 216 12.65 -8.54 -0.50
N TYR A 217 13.14 -9.71 -0.12
CA TYR A 217 14.57 -10.00 0.01
C TYR A 217 14.84 -11.48 -0.25
N GLY A 218 15.98 -11.77 -0.87
CA GLY A 218 16.40 -13.13 -1.19
C GLY A 218 17.24 -13.76 -0.07
N TRP A 219 17.07 -15.07 0.15
CA TRP A 219 17.93 -15.83 1.07
C TRP A 219 19.41 -15.77 0.65
N TRP A 220 19.66 -16.00 -0.65
CA TRP A 220 21.00 -16.14 -1.22
C TRP A 220 21.78 -14.83 -1.30
N THR A 221 21.10 -13.75 -1.68
CA THR A 221 21.73 -12.43 -1.85
C THR A 221 21.76 -11.65 -0.54
N GLN A 222 20.85 -11.94 0.39
CA GLN A 222 20.56 -11.10 1.56
C GLN A 222 20.20 -9.65 1.20
N SER A 223 19.90 -9.41 -0.07
CA SER A 223 19.57 -8.10 -0.62
C SER A 223 18.16 -8.15 -1.18
N GLY A 224 17.56 -6.97 -1.28
CA GLY A 224 16.17 -6.84 -1.64
C GLY A 224 15.79 -5.42 -1.99
N TYR A 225 14.51 -5.25 -2.28
CA TYR A 225 13.93 -3.94 -2.51
C TYR A 225 12.60 -3.82 -1.79
N GLY A 226 12.11 -2.60 -1.65
CA GLY A 226 10.85 -2.31 -1.01
C GLY A 226 10.18 -1.06 -1.55
N TRP A 227 9.01 -0.79 -1.00
CA TRP A 227 8.15 0.34 -1.34
C TRP A 227 7.67 1.00 -0.06
N ASP A 228 8.02 2.26 0.11
CA ASP A 228 7.56 3.10 1.21
C ASP A 228 6.53 4.09 0.74
N LEU A 229 5.41 4.11 1.44
CA LEU A 229 4.31 5.00 1.14
C LEU A 229 4.74 6.46 1.28
N LEU A 230 4.59 7.22 0.20
CA LEU A 230 4.76 8.66 0.22
C LEU A 230 3.54 9.33 0.86
N PRO A 231 3.73 10.42 1.64
CA PRO A 231 2.62 11.20 2.19
C PRO A 231 1.75 11.80 1.07
N GLU A 232 0.48 12.06 1.39
CA GLU A 232 -0.40 12.83 0.50
C GLU A 232 0.11 14.27 0.41
N ASN A 233 0.24 14.78 -0.82
CA ASN A 233 0.53 16.19 -1.09
C ASN A 233 -0.72 17.07 -0.92
#